data_AF-A0A352GJC8-F1
#
_entry.id   AF-A0A352GJC8-F1
#
_cell.length_a   1.000
_cell.length_b   1.000
_cell.length_c   1.000
_cell.angle_alpha   90.00
_cell.angle_beta   90.00
_cell.angle_gamma   90.00
#
_symmetry.space_group_name_H-M   'P 1'
#
loop_
_entity.id
_entity.type
_entity.pdbx_description
1 polymer ?
#
loop_
_entity_poly.entity_id
_entity_poly.type
_entity_poly.pdbx_seq_one_letter_code
_entity_poly.pdbx_strand_id
1 'polypeptide(L)'
;KKFDEGTGYRSKSFLTVPLKNSQDEIIGVIQLLNATDASGTVIEFSKQIQPLVEALASQAAVALDNQQLLESQRKLLESFIELIASAIDAKSPYTGGHCQRVPELTKMLAKAACDDKDGPFKDFDLTEEQWYELHIGAWLHDCGKVTTPEYVVDKAVKLETIYNRVHEVRMRFEVVKREAEIEYYKALIEGRGDPDALKAELDATLTKIDADWEFIAKANVGDEFMAPEAQDRIREIAKTQWTRTLDDRLGLSFEERKRKDRKPPVPTPAKEYLLADRDDHVVFRDALEPAAQPDNPFGFKLNIPEHKYNFGEIYNLCIARGTLTEEERFKINDHIVQTIIMLEQLPFPKHLKRVPEYAGGHHEKMDGTGYPRK
;
A
#
# COMPACT_ATOMS: atom_id res chain seq x y z
N LYS A 1 -59.95 12.76 -2.11
CA LYS A 1 -60.67 13.65 -3.08
C LYS A 1 -59.92 13.79 -4.40
N LYS A 2 -58.77 14.49 -4.50
CA LYS A 2 -58.00 14.53 -5.77
C LYS A 2 -57.57 13.16 -6.31
N PHE A 3 -57.21 12.21 -5.44
CA PHE A 3 -56.84 10.84 -5.82
C PHE A 3 -58.06 10.00 -6.27
N ASP A 4 -59.16 10.10 -5.52
CA ASP A 4 -60.45 9.46 -5.82
C ASP A 4 -61.04 9.94 -7.17
N GLU A 5 -60.95 11.25 -7.44
CA GLU A 5 -61.41 11.86 -8.70
C GLU A 5 -60.61 11.38 -9.92
N GLY A 6 -59.33 11.03 -9.74
CA GLY A 6 -58.46 10.55 -10.83
C GLY A 6 -58.52 9.04 -11.10
N THR A 7 -59.04 8.24 -10.16
CA THR A 7 -59.02 6.76 -10.25
C THR A 7 -60.41 6.12 -10.30
N GLY A 8 -61.48 6.89 -10.06
CA GLY A 8 -62.84 6.37 -9.93
C GLY A 8 -63.09 5.59 -8.64
N TYR A 9 -62.11 5.50 -7.74
CA TYR A 9 -62.22 4.85 -6.44
C TYR A 9 -62.85 5.80 -5.42
N ARG A 10 -63.84 5.34 -4.63
CA ARG A 10 -64.51 6.17 -3.61
C ARG A 10 -64.15 5.72 -2.21
N SER A 11 -63.33 6.48 -1.51
CA SER A 11 -62.95 6.23 -0.11
C SER A 11 -64.05 6.73 0.84
N LYS A 12 -64.59 5.85 1.67
CA LYS A 12 -65.72 6.10 2.58
C LYS A 12 -65.39 5.82 4.06
N SER A 13 -64.52 4.86 4.35
CA SER A 13 -64.05 4.58 5.72
C SER A 13 -62.53 4.48 5.77
N PHE A 14 -61.94 4.91 6.89
CA PHE A 14 -60.49 5.02 7.09
C PHE A 14 -60.13 4.53 8.49
N LEU A 15 -59.08 3.71 8.60
CA LEU A 15 -58.40 3.40 9.86
C LEU A 15 -56.91 3.69 9.65
N THR A 16 -56.38 4.64 10.41
CA THR A 16 -54.99 5.10 10.27
C THR A 16 -54.27 4.92 11.59
N VAL A 17 -53.21 4.12 11.59
CA VAL A 17 -52.47 3.73 12.77
C VAL A 17 -50.99 4.07 12.56
N PRO A 18 -50.32 4.75 13.51
CA PRO A 18 -48.91 5.08 13.38
C PRO A 18 -48.02 3.83 13.55
N LEU A 19 -46.95 3.75 12.76
CA LEU A 19 -45.85 2.81 12.98
C LEU A 19 -44.87 3.48 13.94
N LYS A 20 -44.80 2.97 15.17
CA LYS A 20 -43.92 3.50 16.21
C LYS A 20 -42.78 2.52 16.48
N ASN A 21 -41.54 3.01 16.47
CA ASN A 21 -40.38 2.20 16.83
C ASN A 21 -40.28 2.00 18.36
N SER A 22 -39.23 1.31 18.80
CA SER A 22 -38.99 1.04 20.23
C SER A 22 -38.75 2.29 21.09
N GLN A 23 -38.49 3.45 20.46
CA GLN A 23 -38.27 4.75 21.10
C GLN A 23 -39.52 5.66 21.06
N ASP A 24 -40.67 5.11 20.66
CA ASP A 24 -41.95 5.83 20.45
C ASP A 24 -41.92 6.85 19.28
N GLU A 25 -40.90 6.79 18.42
CA GLU A 25 -40.81 7.63 17.22
C GLU A 25 -41.66 7.08 16.08
N ILE A 26 -42.37 7.96 15.39
CA ILE A 26 -43.23 7.59 14.25
C ILE A 26 -42.37 7.44 13.00
N ILE A 27 -42.13 6.21 12.57
CA ILE A 27 -41.34 5.88 11.37
C ILE A 27 -42.20 5.69 10.12
N GLY A 28 -43.52 5.70 10.27
CA GLY A 28 -44.46 5.55 9.18
C GLY A 28 -45.91 5.46 9.66
N VAL A 29 -46.81 5.12 8.74
CA VAL A 29 -48.26 5.01 9.00
C VAL A 29 -48.82 3.84 8.21
N ILE A 30 -49.64 3.00 8.84
CA ILE A 30 -50.52 2.06 8.16
C ILE A 30 -51.89 2.71 7.99
N GLN A 31 -52.38 2.75 6.76
CA GLN A 31 -53.73 3.22 6.45
C GLN A 31 -54.52 2.11 5.76
N LEU A 32 -55.67 1.80 6.34
CA LEU A 32 -56.67 0.91 5.77
C LEU A 32 -57.87 1.73 5.29
N LEU A 33 -58.38 1.39 4.11
CA LEU A 33 -59.47 2.09 3.45
C LEU A 33 -60.64 1.12 3.22
N ASN A 34 -61.86 1.63 3.33
CA ASN A 34 -63.10 0.94 2.92
C ASN A 34 -63.27 -0.46 3.52
N ALA A 35 -63.39 -0.57 4.85
CA ALA A 35 -63.81 -1.82 5.49
C ALA A 35 -65.13 -2.31 4.89
N THR A 36 -65.25 -3.59 4.55
CA THR A 36 -66.48 -4.16 3.96
C THR A 36 -67.10 -5.22 4.84
N ASP A 37 -68.43 -5.31 4.83
CA ASP A 37 -69.16 -6.43 5.42
C ASP A 37 -69.18 -7.66 4.49
N ALA A 38 -69.85 -8.74 4.92
CA ALA A 38 -69.97 -9.97 4.13
C ALA A 38 -70.72 -9.79 2.80
N SER A 39 -71.47 -8.69 2.62
CA SER A 39 -72.16 -8.35 1.37
C SER A 39 -71.31 -7.49 0.43
N GLY A 40 -70.08 -7.10 0.84
CA GLY A 40 -69.22 -6.19 0.10
C GLY A 40 -69.59 -4.70 0.26
N THR A 41 -70.50 -4.37 1.18
CA THR A 41 -70.89 -2.98 1.45
C THR A 41 -69.85 -2.32 2.35
N VAL A 42 -69.43 -1.10 2.03
CA VAL A 42 -68.46 -0.36 2.84
C VAL A 42 -69.09 0.11 4.15
N ILE A 43 -68.47 -0.27 5.26
CA ILE A 43 -68.86 0.02 6.64
C ILE A 43 -67.74 0.73 7.40
N GLU A 44 -68.05 1.19 8.62
CA GLU A 44 -67.06 1.71 9.55
C GLU A 44 -66.17 0.58 10.10
N PHE A 45 -64.90 0.90 10.42
CA PHE A 45 -64.01 -0.05 11.07
C PHE A 45 -64.49 -0.35 12.50
N SER A 46 -64.62 -1.64 12.84
CA SER A 46 -64.98 -2.06 14.20
C SER A 46 -63.91 -1.64 15.21
N LYS A 47 -64.33 -1.16 16.38
CA LYS A 47 -63.44 -0.87 17.52
C LYS A 47 -62.63 -2.09 17.98
N GLN A 48 -63.09 -3.29 17.67
CA GLN A 48 -62.37 -4.54 18.00
C GLN A 48 -61.19 -4.81 17.04
N ILE A 49 -61.23 -4.26 15.82
CA ILE A 49 -60.15 -4.40 14.83
C ILE A 49 -59.00 -3.44 15.14
N GLN A 50 -59.28 -2.29 15.75
CA GLN A 50 -58.27 -1.28 16.04
C GLN A 50 -57.07 -1.83 16.85
N PRO A 51 -57.26 -2.54 18.00
CA PRO A 51 -56.12 -3.12 18.74
C PRO A 51 -55.32 -4.15 17.94
N LEU A 52 -55.96 -4.88 17.04
CA LEU A 52 -55.29 -5.86 16.17
C LEU A 52 -54.40 -5.15 15.13
N VAL A 53 -54.91 -4.08 14.52
CA VAL A 53 -54.16 -3.27 13.56
C VAL A 53 -53.02 -2.53 14.26
N GLU A 54 -53.22 -2.06 15.49
CA GLU A 54 -52.17 -1.50 16.34
C GLU A 54 -51.06 -2.52 16.63
N ALA A 55 -51.42 -3.76 17.01
CA ALA A 55 -50.42 -4.82 17.22
C ALA A 55 -49.64 -5.16 15.94
N LEU A 56 -50.32 -5.24 14.79
CA LEU A 56 -49.67 -5.46 13.49
C LEU A 56 -48.75 -4.29 13.12
N ALA A 57 -49.19 -3.06 13.37
CA ALA A 57 -48.41 -1.85 13.15
C ALA A 57 -47.15 -1.85 14.01
N SER A 58 -47.23 -2.23 15.29
CA SER A 58 -46.05 -2.37 16.15
C SER A 58 -45.06 -3.41 15.61
N GLN A 59 -45.52 -4.57 15.16
CA GLN A 59 -44.63 -5.60 14.61
C GLN A 59 -43.98 -5.16 13.29
N ALA A 60 -44.74 -4.51 12.41
CA ALA A 60 -44.24 -3.96 11.16
C ALA A 60 -43.21 -2.84 11.42
N ALA A 61 -43.47 -2.00 12.43
CA ALA A 61 -42.55 -0.93 12.80
C ALA A 61 -41.20 -1.49 13.26
N VAL A 62 -41.19 -2.52 14.13
CA VAL A 62 -39.95 -3.17 14.57
C VAL A 62 -39.17 -3.78 13.39
N ALA A 63 -39.86 -4.41 12.44
CA ALA A 63 -39.21 -5.00 11.26
C ALA A 63 -38.59 -3.92 10.35
N LEU A 64 -39.31 -2.82 10.11
CA LEU A 64 -38.83 -1.70 9.31
C LEU A 64 -37.66 -0.96 9.97
N ASP A 65 -37.74 -0.73 11.28
CA ASP A 65 -36.69 -0.09 12.08
C ASP A 65 -35.40 -0.92 12.03
N ASN A 66 -35.51 -2.25 12.21
CA ASN A 66 -34.37 -3.16 12.08
C ASN A 66 -33.77 -3.16 10.67
N GLN A 67 -34.60 -3.13 9.62
CA GLN A 67 -34.12 -3.07 8.25
C GLN A 67 -33.36 -1.75 7.97
N GLN A 68 -33.90 -0.62 8.42
CA GLN A 68 -33.25 0.69 8.31
C GLN A 68 -31.94 0.73 9.10
N LEU A 69 -31.92 0.15 10.30
CA LEU A 69 -30.72 0.05 11.12
C LEU A 69 -29.63 -0.77 10.39
N LEU A 70 -29.98 -1.95 9.87
CA LEU A 70 -29.05 -2.79 9.10
C LEU A 70 -28.52 -2.07 7.85
N GLU A 71 -29.39 -1.36 7.13
CA GLU A 71 -28.99 -0.59 5.95
C GLU A 71 -28.04 0.56 6.32
N SER A 72 -28.32 1.26 7.42
CA SER A 72 -27.46 2.35 7.91
C SER A 72 -26.09 1.84 8.38
N GLN A 73 -26.04 0.68 9.06
CA GLN A 73 -24.80 0.03 9.43
C GLN A 73 -24.00 -0.42 8.20
N ARG A 74 -24.67 -0.98 7.19
CA ARG A 74 -24.03 -1.36 5.91
C ARG A 74 -23.40 -0.15 5.22
N LYS A 75 -24.15 0.95 5.08
CA LYS A 75 -23.65 2.20 4.48
C LYS A 75 -22.48 2.80 5.26
N LEU A 76 -22.53 2.74 6.59
CA LEU A 76 -21.43 3.22 7.43
C LEU A 76 -20.17 2.38 7.25
N LEU A 77 -20.30 1.05 7.21
CA LEU A 77 -19.20 0.13 6.97
C LEU A 77 -18.56 0.36 5.59
N GLU A 78 -19.38 0.48 4.54
CA GLU A 78 -18.93 0.81 3.19
C GLU A 78 -18.16 2.15 3.17
N SER A 79 -18.72 3.20 3.76
CA SER A 79 -18.08 4.51 3.85
C SER A 79 -16.74 4.46 4.59
N PHE A 80 -16.64 3.63 5.64
CA PHE A 80 -15.39 3.46 6.39
C PHE A 80 -14.33 2.73 5.58
N ILE A 81 -14.73 1.69 4.83
CA ILE A 81 -13.83 0.95 3.94
C ILE A 81 -13.31 1.86 2.83
N GLU A 82 -14.19 2.62 2.17
CA GLU A 82 -13.80 3.59 1.14
C GLU A 82 -12.86 4.67 1.70
N LEU A 83 -13.11 5.15 2.93
CA LEU A 83 -12.25 6.11 3.61
C LEU A 83 -10.85 5.55 3.87
N ILE A 84 -10.74 4.34 4.43
CA ILE A 84 -9.44 3.70 4.69
C ILE A 84 -8.70 3.45 3.39
N ALA A 85 -9.37 2.86 2.40
CA ALA A 85 -8.76 2.57 1.12
C ALA A 85 -8.27 3.85 0.42
N SER A 86 -9.07 4.91 0.45
CA SER A 86 -8.69 6.22 -0.11
C SER A 86 -7.53 6.87 0.66
N ALA A 87 -7.47 6.73 1.98
CA ALA A 87 -6.35 7.24 2.78
C ALA A 87 -5.04 6.48 2.51
N ILE A 88 -5.12 5.16 2.28
CA ILE A 88 -3.98 4.35 1.89
C ILE A 88 -3.51 4.70 0.48
N ASP A 89 -4.45 4.88 -0.46
CA ASP A 89 -4.16 5.30 -1.83
C ASP A 89 -3.48 6.69 -1.87
N ALA A 90 -3.94 7.63 -1.05
CA ALA A 90 -3.36 8.97 -0.95
C ALA A 90 -1.91 9.00 -0.46
N LYS A 91 -1.42 7.92 0.16
CA LYS A 91 -0.04 7.80 0.64
C LYS A 91 0.97 7.57 -0.49
N SER A 92 0.52 7.14 -1.67
CA SER A 92 1.36 7.05 -2.87
C SER A 92 0.81 7.98 -3.96
N PRO A 93 1.52 9.08 -4.30
CA PRO A 93 1.02 10.12 -5.21
C PRO A 93 0.59 9.62 -6.60
N TYR A 94 1.03 8.43 -6.99
CA TYR A 94 0.87 7.86 -8.33
C TYR A 94 -0.32 6.90 -8.46
N THR A 95 -0.93 6.45 -7.34
CA THR A 95 -2.00 5.46 -7.41
C THR A 95 -3.38 6.10 -7.65
N GLY A 96 -3.57 7.37 -7.32
CA GLY A 96 -4.60 8.28 -7.82
C GLY A 96 -5.92 7.63 -8.24
N GLY A 97 -6.75 7.20 -7.29
CA GLY A 97 -8.05 6.56 -7.55
C GLY A 97 -7.93 5.09 -7.98
N HIS A 98 -6.79 4.44 -7.76
CA HIS A 98 -6.57 3.01 -8.04
C HIS A 98 -7.54 2.15 -7.23
N CYS A 99 -7.67 2.45 -5.94
CA CYS A 99 -8.60 1.77 -5.06
C CYS A 99 -10.08 1.98 -5.47
N GLN A 100 -10.40 3.02 -6.25
CA GLN A 100 -11.73 3.24 -6.83
C GLN A 100 -11.94 2.49 -8.15
N ARG A 101 -10.89 2.39 -8.99
CA ARG A 101 -10.98 1.74 -10.31
C ARG A 101 -10.93 0.22 -10.22
N VAL A 102 -10.09 -0.35 -9.35
CA VAL A 102 -9.91 -1.80 -9.23
C VAL A 102 -11.22 -2.53 -8.90
N PRO A 103 -12.06 -2.06 -7.96
CA PRO A 103 -13.36 -2.68 -7.70
C PRO A 103 -14.28 -2.72 -8.93
N GLU A 104 -14.34 -1.62 -9.70
CA GLU A 104 -15.16 -1.57 -10.91
C GLU A 104 -14.64 -2.50 -12.00
N LEU A 105 -13.33 -2.52 -12.24
CA LEU A 105 -12.71 -3.45 -13.19
C LEU A 105 -12.90 -4.92 -12.76
N THR A 106 -12.75 -5.21 -11.47
CA THR A 106 -12.99 -6.54 -10.90
C THR A 106 -14.44 -6.97 -11.14
N LYS A 107 -15.40 -6.06 -10.92
CA LYS A 107 -16.82 -6.32 -11.16
C LYS A 107 -17.11 -6.60 -12.63
N MET A 108 -16.51 -5.84 -13.55
CA MET A 108 -16.64 -6.08 -14.99
C MET A 108 -16.09 -7.45 -15.41
N LEU A 109 -14.92 -7.83 -14.89
CA LEU A 109 -14.29 -9.13 -15.17
C LEU A 109 -15.12 -10.29 -14.61
N ALA A 110 -15.55 -10.20 -13.35
CA ALA A 110 -16.40 -11.21 -12.74
C ALA A 110 -17.74 -11.35 -13.48
N LYS A 111 -18.30 -10.24 -13.98
CA LYS A 111 -19.57 -10.25 -14.72
C LYS A 111 -19.40 -10.96 -16.06
N ALA A 112 -18.32 -10.66 -16.78
CA ALA A 112 -18.00 -11.36 -18.02
C ALA A 112 -17.81 -12.87 -17.80
N ALA A 113 -17.21 -13.28 -16.68
CA ALA A 113 -17.11 -14.69 -16.31
C ALA A 113 -18.48 -15.33 -16.01
N CYS A 114 -19.37 -14.64 -15.27
CA CYS A 114 -20.74 -15.10 -15.03
C CYS A 114 -21.58 -15.20 -16.32
N ASP A 115 -21.36 -14.29 -17.28
CA ASP A 115 -22.11 -14.22 -18.53
C ASP A 115 -21.62 -15.27 -19.56
N ASP A 116 -20.40 -15.80 -19.43
CA ASP A 116 -19.86 -16.86 -20.29
C ASP A 116 -20.53 -18.21 -19.99
N LYS A 117 -21.35 -18.71 -20.92
CA LYS A 117 -22.12 -19.96 -20.77
C LYS A 117 -21.50 -21.17 -21.46
N ASP A 118 -20.50 -20.96 -22.31
CA ASP A 118 -19.93 -22.02 -23.17
C ASP A 118 -18.43 -22.27 -22.91
N GLY A 119 -17.78 -21.41 -22.12
CA GLY A 119 -16.36 -21.49 -21.82
C GLY A 119 -16.00 -22.15 -20.47
N PRO A 120 -14.75 -21.97 -20.01
CA PRO A 120 -14.27 -22.53 -18.74
C PRO A 120 -14.98 -21.96 -17.50
N PHE A 121 -15.72 -20.86 -17.65
CA PHE A 121 -16.46 -20.19 -16.58
C PHE A 121 -17.97 -20.50 -16.58
N LYS A 122 -18.46 -21.44 -17.39
CA LYS A 122 -19.90 -21.77 -17.48
C LYS A 122 -20.59 -22.08 -16.15
N ASP A 123 -19.84 -22.62 -15.19
CA ASP A 123 -20.31 -23.02 -13.86
C ASP A 123 -19.99 -21.96 -12.78
N PHE A 124 -19.43 -20.81 -13.17
CA PHE A 124 -19.13 -19.69 -12.30
C PHE A 124 -20.33 -18.74 -12.23
N ASP A 125 -20.87 -18.57 -11.04
CA ASP A 125 -21.92 -17.60 -10.77
C ASP A 125 -21.77 -17.02 -9.36
N LEU A 126 -22.30 -15.83 -9.14
CA LEU A 126 -22.20 -15.10 -7.87
C LEU A 126 -23.58 -14.63 -7.42
N THR A 127 -23.97 -15.00 -6.21
CA THR A 127 -25.17 -14.44 -5.56
C THR A 127 -24.94 -12.99 -5.13
N GLU A 128 -26.01 -12.24 -4.79
CA GLU A 128 -25.88 -10.85 -4.35
C GLU A 128 -24.93 -10.66 -3.16
N GLU A 129 -24.95 -11.59 -2.19
CA GLU A 129 -24.02 -11.57 -1.06
C GLU A 129 -22.57 -11.76 -1.51
N GLN A 130 -22.32 -12.61 -2.51
CA GLN A 130 -20.97 -12.89 -3.00
C GLN A 130 -20.43 -11.75 -3.87
N TRP A 131 -21.31 -11.07 -4.62
CA TRP A 131 -20.99 -9.82 -5.30
C TRP A 131 -20.57 -8.74 -4.32
N TYR A 132 -21.32 -8.61 -3.22
CA TYR A 132 -20.98 -7.67 -2.16
C TYR A 132 -19.66 -8.02 -1.49
N GLU A 133 -19.44 -9.30 -1.16
CA GLU A 133 -18.19 -9.80 -0.61
C GLU A 133 -16.98 -9.54 -1.52
N LEU A 134 -17.14 -9.76 -2.83
CA LEU A 134 -16.11 -9.45 -3.84
C LEU A 134 -15.81 -7.95 -3.89
N HIS A 135 -16.85 -7.10 -3.86
CA HIS A 135 -16.69 -5.65 -3.87
C HIS A 135 -15.89 -5.16 -2.65
N ILE A 136 -16.21 -5.66 -1.46
CA ILE A 136 -15.48 -5.33 -0.23
C ILE A 136 -14.03 -5.85 -0.29
N GLY A 137 -13.82 -7.08 -0.76
CA GLY A 137 -12.48 -7.64 -0.95
C GLY A 137 -11.62 -6.81 -1.92
N ALA A 138 -12.21 -6.34 -3.02
CA ALA A 138 -11.52 -5.50 -4.01
C ALA A 138 -11.13 -4.13 -3.45
N TRP A 139 -11.95 -3.52 -2.58
CA TRP A 139 -11.57 -2.26 -1.92
C TRP A 139 -10.45 -2.42 -0.89
N LEU A 140 -10.38 -3.58 -0.22
CA LEU A 140 -9.42 -3.84 0.85
C LEU A 140 -8.14 -4.54 0.39
N HIS A 141 -7.97 -4.83 -0.91
CA HIS A 141 -6.82 -5.60 -1.43
C HIS A 141 -5.46 -5.04 -0.99
N ASP A 142 -5.34 -3.71 -0.97
CA ASP A 142 -4.11 -3.00 -0.66
C ASP A 142 -4.02 -2.52 0.82
N CYS A 143 -4.93 -2.95 1.71
CA CYS A 143 -5.01 -2.39 3.06
C CYS A 143 -3.72 -2.59 3.88
N GLY A 144 -2.94 -3.64 3.58
CA GLY A 144 -1.66 -3.90 4.21
C GLY A 144 -0.54 -2.91 3.83
N LYS A 145 -0.71 -2.08 2.79
CA LYS A 145 0.26 -1.01 2.47
C LYS A 145 0.39 0.04 3.58
N VAL A 146 -0.53 0.06 4.55
CA VAL A 146 -0.44 0.92 5.74
C VAL A 146 0.89 0.74 6.48
N THR A 147 1.43 -0.48 6.52
CA THR A 147 2.67 -0.82 7.22
C THR A 147 3.92 -0.63 6.36
N THR A 148 3.77 -0.49 5.04
CA THR A 148 4.91 -0.34 4.14
C THR A 148 5.44 1.11 4.20
N PRO A 149 6.76 1.31 4.37
CA PRO A 149 7.35 2.65 4.34
C PRO A 149 7.19 3.30 2.97
N GLU A 150 6.78 4.57 2.94
CA GLU A 150 6.52 5.35 1.71
C GLU A 150 7.76 5.42 0.81
N TYR A 151 8.93 5.69 1.40
CA TYR A 151 10.19 5.77 0.65
C TYR A 151 10.63 4.45 -0.01
N VAL A 152 10.04 3.31 0.38
CA VAL A 152 10.26 2.01 -0.27
C VAL A 152 9.28 1.81 -1.42
N VAL A 153 8.02 2.19 -1.23
CA VAL A 153 6.98 2.09 -2.26
C VAL A 153 7.27 3.02 -3.44
N ASP A 154 7.63 4.27 -3.14
CA ASP A 154 7.87 5.32 -4.13
C ASP A 154 9.37 5.53 -4.42
N LYS A 155 10.19 4.50 -4.20
CA LYS A 155 11.66 4.57 -4.37
C LYS A 155 12.05 4.86 -5.82
N ALA A 156 12.23 6.14 -6.13
CA ALA A 156 12.44 6.62 -7.50
C ALA A 156 13.87 6.42 -8.03
N VAL A 157 14.89 6.34 -7.16
CA VAL A 157 16.29 6.11 -7.55
C VAL A 157 16.97 5.12 -6.61
N LYS A 158 18.05 4.48 -7.06
CA LYS A 158 18.71 3.37 -6.35
C LYS A 158 19.22 3.74 -4.96
N LEU A 159 19.76 4.94 -4.78
CA LEU A 159 20.29 5.44 -3.49
C LEU A 159 19.25 6.16 -2.62
N GLU A 160 17.99 6.20 -3.05
CA GLU A 160 16.90 6.80 -2.29
C GLU A 160 16.64 6.00 -0.99
N THR A 161 16.43 6.74 0.09
CA THR A 161 15.95 6.21 1.38
C THR A 161 14.88 7.17 1.87
N ILE A 162 14.85 7.54 3.16
CA ILE A 162 14.05 8.70 3.61
C ILE A 162 14.47 9.99 2.86
N TYR A 163 15.71 10.04 2.40
CA TYR A 163 16.22 11.07 1.48
C TYR A 163 17.19 10.44 0.47
N ASN A 164 17.47 11.20 -0.58
CA ASN A 164 18.37 10.79 -1.64
C ASN A 164 19.85 10.90 -1.22
N ARG A 165 20.50 9.76 -1.03
CA ARG A 165 21.91 9.71 -0.59
C ARG A 165 22.91 10.00 -1.72
N VAL A 166 22.45 10.19 -2.95
CA VAL A 166 23.32 10.64 -4.06
C VAL A 166 24.00 11.97 -3.76
N HIS A 167 23.40 12.81 -2.92
CA HIS A 167 23.98 14.09 -2.52
C HIS A 167 25.25 13.93 -1.67
N GLU A 168 25.31 12.90 -0.82
CA GLU A 168 26.53 12.57 -0.06
C GLU A 168 27.62 12.05 -0.99
N VAL A 169 27.26 11.16 -1.91
CA VAL A 169 28.18 10.64 -2.92
C VAL A 169 28.75 11.79 -3.75
N ARG A 170 27.89 12.69 -4.26
CA ARG A 170 28.30 13.90 -4.99
C ARG A 170 29.27 14.74 -4.16
N MET A 171 28.99 14.93 -2.87
CA MET A 171 29.87 15.71 -2.00
C MET A 171 31.26 15.06 -1.88
N ARG A 172 31.36 13.73 -1.83
CA ARG A 172 32.65 13.04 -1.83
C ARG A 172 33.40 13.21 -3.16
N PHE A 173 32.70 13.22 -4.30
CA PHE A 173 33.30 13.59 -5.59
C PHE A 173 33.88 15.02 -5.56
N GLU A 174 33.13 15.99 -5.04
CA GLU A 174 33.62 17.37 -4.85
C GLU A 174 34.87 17.42 -3.97
N VAL A 175 34.90 16.64 -2.88
CA VAL A 175 36.08 16.54 -2.00
C VAL A 175 37.27 15.97 -2.75
N VAL A 176 37.11 14.89 -3.53
CA VAL A 176 38.22 14.31 -4.32
C VAL A 176 38.75 15.31 -5.35
N LYS A 177 37.88 16.11 -5.99
CA LYS A 177 38.31 17.19 -6.90
C LYS A 177 39.17 18.22 -6.16
N ARG A 178 38.74 18.65 -4.96
CA ARG A 178 39.51 19.59 -4.14
C ARG A 178 40.82 19.00 -3.65
N GLU A 179 40.86 17.72 -3.28
CA GLU A 179 42.10 17.05 -2.91
C GLU A 179 43.10 17.01 -4.08
N ALA A 180 42.63 16.74 -5.30
CA ALA A 180 43.48 16.77 -6.50
C ALA A 180 44.06 18.17 -6.77
N GLU A 181 43.23 19.22 -6.66
CA GLU A 181 43.71 20.62 -6.77
C GLU A 181 44.74 20.96 -5.69
N ILE A 182 44.49 20.56 -4.45
CA ILE A 182 45.41 20.81 -3.32
C ILE A 182 46.75 20.10 -3.54
N GLU A 183 46.76 18.85 -3.99
CA GLU A 183 47.99 18.12 -4.29
C GLU A 183 48.76 18.74 -5.45
N TYR A 184 48.07 19.22 -6.50
CA TYR A 184 48.67 19.99 -7.58
C TYR A 184 49.37 21.26 -7.05
N TYR A 185 48.69 22.08 -6.24
CA TYR A 185 49.29 23.30 -5.70
C TYR A 185 50.45 23.02 -4.73
N LYS A 186 50.36 21.96 -3.92
CA LYS A 186 51.49 21.52 -3.08
C LYS A 186 52.69 21.13 -3.94
N ALA A 187 52.48 20.36 -5.00
CA ALA A 187 53.56 19.95 -5.91
C ALA A 187 54.24 21.17 -6.54
N LEU A 188 53.47 22.18 -6.96
CA LEU A 188 54.03 23.44 -7.46
C LEU A 188 54.87 24.19 -6.42
N ILE A 189 54.35 24.35 -5.21
CA ILE A 189 55.03 25.07 -4.12
C ILE A 189 56.33 24.36 -3.71
N GLU A 190 56.30 23.03 -3.68
CA GLU A 190 57.45 22.20 -3.31
C GLU A 190 58.44 21.99 -4.47
N GLY A 191 58.14 22.52 -5.67
CA GLY A 191 58.96 22.36 -6.86
C GLY A 191 59.03 20.91 -7.36
N ARG A 192 58.02 20.09 -7.05
CA ARG A 192 57.92 18.68 -7.45
C ARG A 192 57.37 18.53 -8.87
N GLY A 193 58.18 18.86 -9.86
CA GLY A 193 57.87 18.62 -11.28
C GLY A 193 57.67 19.88 -12.10
N ASP A 194 57.40 19.68 -13.38
CA ASP A 194 57.16 20.76 -14.34
C ASP A 194 55.72 21.29 -14.21
N PRO A 195 55.51 22.61 -14.08
CA PRO A 195 54.18 23.19 -13.89
C PRO A 195 53.17 22.83 -14.98
N ASP A 196 53.59 22.79 -16.25
CA ASP A 196 52.70 22.49 -17.38
C ASP A 196 52.28 21.01 -17.35
N ALA A 197 53.23 20.10 -17.06
CA ALA A 197 52.93 18.68 -16.88
C ALA A 197 51.98 18.42 -15.70
N LEU A 198 52.22 19.06 -14.55
CA LEU A 198 51.36 18.95 -13.36
C LEU A 198 49.95 19.48 -13.64
N LYS A 199 49.82 20.56 -14.41
CA LYS A 199 48.53 21.13 -14.77
C LYS A 199 47.76 20.21 -15.72
N ALA A 200 48.44 19.63 -16.71
CA ALA A 200 47.84 18.64 -17.60
C ALA A 200 47.37 17.39 -16.85
N GLU A 201 48.14 16.91 -15.86
CA GLU A 201 47.75 15.78 -15.00
C GLU A 201 46.51 16.11 -14.15
N LEU A 202 46.46 17.30 -13.56
CA LEU A 202 45.28 17.77 -12.83
C LEU A 202 44.05 17.81 -13.73
N ASP A 203 44.16 18.42 -14.92
CA ASP A 203 43.04 18.57 -15.85
C ASP A 203 42.52 17.21 -16.34
N ALA A 204 43.41 16.27 -16.62
CA ALA A 204 43.04 14.89 -16.95
C ALA A 204 42.32 14.19 -15.76
N THR A 205 42.81 14.41 -14.54
CA THR A 205 42.22 13.85 -13.33
C THR A 205 40.82 14.40 -13.07
N LEU A 206 40.64 15.72 -13.15
CA LEU A 206 39.34 16.37 -12.97
C LEU A 206 38.34 15.92 -14.03
N THR A 207 38.77 15.82 -15.30
CA THR A 207 37.94 15.32 -16.40
C THR A 207 37.49 13.88 -16.14
N LYS A 208 38.38 13.01 -15.64
CA LYS A 208 38.04 11.64 -15.26
C LYS A 208 37.02 11.60 -14.12
N ILE A 209 37.22 12.42 -13.08
CA ILE A 209 36.31 12.49 -11.92
C ILE A 209 34.92 12.94 -12.35
N ASP A 210 34.83 13.93 -13.24
CA ASP A 210 33.56 14.42 -13.78
C ASP A 210 32.84 13.33 -14.61
N ALA A 211 33.57 12.61 -15.46
CA ALA A 211 33.01 11.48 -16.21
C ALA A 211 32.55 10.32 -15.30
N ASP A 212 33.32 10.04 -14.24
CA ASP A 212 32.96 9.02 -13.24
C ASP A 212 31.70 9.44 -12.46
N TRP A 213 31.57 10.72 -12.10
CA TRP A 213 30.37 11.25 -11.47
C TRP A 213 29.14 11.16 -12.38
N GLU A 214 29.25 11.59 -13.64
CA GLU A 214 28.16 11.50 -14.62
C GLU A 214 27.64 10.06 -14.76
N PHE A 215 28.58 9.10 -14.80
CA PHE A 215 28.25 7.68 -14.84
C PHE A 215 27.49 7.21 -13.59
N ILE A 216 27.96 7.57 -12.39
CA ILE A 216 27.27 7.23 -11.12
C ILE A 216 25.89 7.90 -11.03
N ALA A 217 25.78 9.17 -11.44
CA ALA A 217 24.52 9.89 -11.45
C ALA A 217 23.49 9.21 -12.38
N LYS A 218 23.91 8.80 -13.59
CA LYS A 218 23.05 8.02 -14.51
C LYS A 218 22.69 6.65 -13.91
N ALA A 219 23.65 5.94 -13.33
CA ALA A 219 23.43 4.64 -12.72
C ALA A 219 22.39 4.68 -11.59
N ASN A 220 22.34 5.78 -10.83
CA ASN A 220 21.40 5.96 -9.73
C ASN A 220 19.93 6.02 -10.20
N VAL A 221 19.64 6.53 -11.39
CA VAL A 221 18.25 6.70 -11.86
C VAL A 221 17.53 5.34 -12.02
N GLY A 222 18.21 4.34 -12.60
CA GLY A 222 17.70 2.97 -12.65
C GLY A 222 16.64 2.66 -13.72
N ASP A 223 16.49 3.52 -14.74
CA ASP A 223 15.53 3.35 -15.84
C ASP A 223 15.90 2.22 -16.81
N GLU A 224 17.20 2.00 -17.04
CA GLU A 224 17.73 1.04 -18.02
C GLU A 224 18.29 -0.21 -17.33
N PHE A 225 18.29 -1.33 -18.06
CA PHE A 225 19.00 -2.53 -17.60
C PHE A 225 20.50 -2.25 -17.47
N MET A 226 21.07 -2.59 -16.33
CA MET A 226 22.48 -2.41 -16.05
C MET A 226 23.26 -3.69 -16.39
N ALA A 227 24.11 -3.60 -17.41
CA ALA A 227 24.99 -4.69 -17.82
C ALA A 227 26.09 -4.99 -16.78
N PRO A 228 26.62 -6.22 -16.71
CA PRO A 228 27.71 -6.59 -15.79
C PRO A 228 28.92 -5.66 -15.88
N GLU A 229 29.29 -5.23 -17.08
CA GLU A 229 30.43 -4.32 -17.30
C GLU A 229 30.21 -2.95 -16.65
N ALA A 230 28.96 -2.48 -16.60
CA ALA A 230 28.60 -1.26 -15.92
C ALA A 230 28.68 -1.42 -14.39
N GLN A 231 28.31 -2.59 -13.86
CA GLN A 231 28.50 -2.90 -12.43
C GLN A 231 29.98 -2.92 -12.05
N ASP A 232 30.82 -3.52 -12.90
CA ASP A 232 32.27 -3.54 -12.69
C ASP A 232 32.85 -2.13 -12.75
N ARG A 233 32.37 -1.27 -13.66
CA ARG A 233 32.76 0.15 -13.67
C ARG A 233 32.42 0.86 -12.36
N ILE A 234 31.25 0.61 -11.76
CA ILE A 234 30.88 1.17 -10.44
C ILE A 234 31.89 0.69 -9.38
N ARG A 235 32.24 -0.60 -9.38
CA ARG A 235 33.20 -1.19 -8.43
C ARG A 235 34.61 -0.61 -8.59
N GLU A 236 35.03 -0.28 -9.81
CA GLU A 236 36.30 0.41 -10.04
C GLU A 236 36.26 1.86 -9.55
N ILE A 237 35.20 2.61 -9.83
CA ILE A 237 35.03 3.99 -9.33
C ILE A 237 35.03 4.00 -7.80
N ALA A 238 34.38 3.02 -7.17
CA ALA A 238 34.29 2.89 -5.72
C ALA A 238 35.65 2.84 -5.02
N LYS A 239 36.68 2.28 -5.67
CA LYS A 239 38.04 2.15 -5.11
C LYS A 239 38.78 3.48 -4.96
N THR A 240 38.30 4.54 -5.60
CA THR A 240 38.85 5.90 -5.40
C THR A 240 38.77 6.24 -3.92
N GLN A 241 39.81 6.86 -3.35
CA GLN A 241 39.84 7.19 -1.92
C GLN A 241 39.75 8.69 -1.69
N TRP A 242 39.09 9.09 -0.61
CA TRP A 242 39.01 10.45 -0.11
C TRP A 242 39.40 10.49 1.38
N THR A 243 39.77 11.66 1.90
CA THR A 243 40.16 11.80 3.30
C THR A 243 39.03 12.35 4.16
N ARG A 244 38.57 11.55 5.13
CA ARG A 244 37.68 12.02 6.20
C ARG A 244 38.51 12.63 7.32
N THR A 245 38.22 13.88 7.65
CA THR A 245 38.90 14.62 8.73
C THR A 245 38.03 14.85 9.97
N LEU A 246 36.72 14.63 9.85
CA LEU A 246 35.74 14.80 10.94
C LEU A 246 35.25 13.45 11.45
N ASP A 247 34.98 13.36 12.75
CA ASP A 247 34.40 12.17 13.37
C ASP A 247 33.00 11.88 12.81
N ASP A 248 32.79 10.67 12.27
CA ASP A 248 31.53 10.21 11.68
C ASP A 248 30.54 9.67 12.72
N ARG A 249 30.88 9.73 14.02
CA ARG A 249 30.02 9.27 15.13
C ARG A 249 29.36 10.39 15.93
N LEU A 250 29.71 11.65 15.66
CA LEU A 250 29.10 12.80 16.33
C LEU A 250 27.78 13.18 15.65
N GLY A 251 26.75 13.49 16.45
CA GLY A 251 25.43 13.89 15.93
C GLY A 251 24.51 12.76 15.45
N LEU A 252 24.94 11.50 15.56
CA LEU A 252 24.13 10.34 15.13
C LEU A 252 22.91 10.09 16.03
N SER A 253 21.83 9.60 15.42
CA SER A 253 20.69 9.03 16.15
C SER A 253 21.09 7.78 16.94
N PHE A 254 20.23 7.36 17.89
CA PHE A 254 20.47 6.16 18.69
C PHE A 254 20.67 4.90 17.82
N GLU A 255 19.83 4.70 16.79
CA GLU A 255 19.90 3.53 15.91
C GLU A 255 21.13 3.57 14.98
N GLU A 256 21.52 4.74 14.49
CA GLU A 256 22.78 4.88 13.72
C GLU A 256 24.00 4.63 14.58
N ARG A 257 24.02 5.15 15.81
CA ARG A 257 25.10 4.92 16.77
C ARG A 257 25.24 3.43 17.07
N LYS A 258 24.15 2.74 17.37
CA LYS A 258 24.13 1.28 17.59
C LYS A 258 24.73 0.50 16.41
N ARG A 259 24.48 0.94 15.17
CA ARG A 259 25.08 0.35 13.97
C ARG A 259 26.57 0.66 13.84
N LYS A 260 26.99 1.90 14.04
CA LYS A 260 28.41 2.31 13.97
C LYS A 260 29.26 1.67 15.06
N ASP A 261 28.70 1.45 16.25
CA ASP A 261 29.41 0.87 17.41
C ASP A 261 29.71 -0.63 17.26
N ARG A 262 29.18 -1.30 16.23
CA ARG A 262 29.58 -2.68 15.86
C ARG A 262 31.06 -2.79 15.49
N LYS A 263 31.66 -1.69 15.02
CA LYS A 263 33.09 -1.60 14.73
C LYS A 263 33.74 -0.56 15.65
N PRO A 264 35.05 -0.69 15.94
CA PRO A 264 35.77 0.34 16.67
C PRO A 264 35.86 1.65 15.86
N PRO A 265 35.93 2.82 16.54
CA PRO A 265 36.08 4.10 15.86
C PRO A 265 37.41 4.16 15.11
N VAL A 266 37.39 4.72 13.90
CA VAL A 266 38.59 4.94 13.09
C VAL A 266 39.11 6.35 13.36
N PRO A 267 40.35 6.52 13.85
CA PRO A 267 40.94 7.83 14.09
C PRO A 267 40.98 8.69 12.82
N THR A 268 40.76 9.99 12.97
CA THR A 268 40.93 10.95 11.88
C THR A 268 42.36 11.52 11.86
N PRO A 269 42.91 11.88 10.67
CA PRO A 269 42.32 11.70 9.34
C PRO A 269 42.33 10.24 8.87
N ALA A 270 41.26 9.80 8.23
CA ALA A 270 41.09 8.44 7.72
C ALA A 270 40.93 8.44 6.19
N LYS A 271 41.56 7.48 5.50
CA LYS A 271 41.31 7.22 4.08
C LYS A 271 40.12 6.30 3.93
N GLU A 272 39.12 6.73 3.17
CA GLU A 272 37.88 5.99 2.92
C GLU A 272 37.64 5.85 1.42
N TYR A 273 36.94 4.78 1.04
CA TYR A 273 36.50 4.58 -0.33
C TYR A 273 35.38 5.55 -0.71
N LEU A 274 35.34 5.95 -1.98
CA LEU A 274 34.39 6.91 -2.52
C LEU A 274 32.96 6.39 -2.40
N LEU A 275 32.79 5.10 -2.73
CA LEU A 275 31.57 4.32 -2.53
C LEU A 275 31.92 3.10 -1.67
N ALA A 276 31.04 2.74 -0.74
CA ALA A 276 31.26 1.58 0.11
C ALA A 276 29.97 0.86 0.49
N ASP A 277 30.08 -0.46 0.65
CA ASP A 277 29.10 -1.28 1.35
C ASP A 277 29.62 -1.55 2.76
N ARG A 278 29.23 -0.69 3.72
CA ARG A 278 29.73 -0.76 5.09
C ARG A 278 28.81 -1.59 5.98
N ASP A 279 29.36 -2.11 7.07
CA ASP A 279 28.59 -2.84 8.08
C ASP A 279 27.47 -1.97 8.72
N ASP A 280 27.72 -0.65 8.87
CA ASP A 280 26.71 0.29 9.37
C ASP A 280 25.57 0.57 8.36
N HIS A 281 25.74 0.20 7.09
CA HIS A 281 24.68 0.27 6.08
C HIS A 281 23.68 -0.87 6.19
N VAL A 282 24.04 -1.97 6.87
CA VAL A 282 23.21 -3.15 6.98
C VAL A 282 22.36 -3.10 8.25
N VAL A 283 21.05 -3.26 8.09
CA VAL A 283 20.10 -3.40 9.20
C VAL A 283 19.74 -4.88 9.32
N PHE A 284 20.24 -5.52 10.38
CA PHE A 284 19.92 -6.91 10.67
C PHE A 284 18.47 -7.06 11.15
N ARG A 285 17.90 -8.25 10.95
CA ARG A 285 16.60 -8.62 11.52
C ARG A 285 16.79 -9.04 12.97
N ASP A 286 16.07 -8.42 13.89
CA ASP A 286 16.10 -8.81 15.31
C ASP A 286 15.39 -10.16 15.55
N ALA A 287 14.31 -10.42 14.81
CA ALA A 287 13.57 -11.67 14.80
C ALA A 287 12.81 -11.84 13.47
N LEU A 288 12.44 -13.09 13.14
CA LEU A 288 11.49 -13.35 12.06
C LEU A 288 10.10 -12.89 12.51
N GLU A 289 9.44 -12.10 11.66
CA GLU A 289 8.03 -11.76 11.81
C GLU A 289 7.21 -13.07 11.89
N PRO A 290 6.16 -13.18 12.71
CA PRO A 290 5.39 -14.43 12.86
C PRO A 290 4.87 -15.00 11.53
N ALA A 291 4.55 -14.11 10.58
CA ALA A 291 4.10 -14.46 9.24
C ALA A 291 5.21 -14.98 8.32
N ALA A 292 6.47 -14.75 8.69
CA ALA A 292 7.67 -15.17 7.99
C ALA A 292 8.28 -16.46 8.59
N GLN A 293 7.65 -17.04 9.62
CA GLN A 293 8.10 -18.31 10.19
C GLN A 293 7.69 -19.50 9.28
N PRO A 294 8.52 -20.55 9.15
CA PRO A 294 8.21 -21.71 8.30
C PRO A 294 6.91 -22.43 8.68
N ASP A 295 6.52 -22.37 9.96
CA ASP A 295 5.32 -22.96 10.55
C ASP A 295 4.21 -21.92 10.81
N ASN A 296 4.24 -20.78 10.10
CA ASN A 296 3.24 -19.74 10.29
C ASN A 296 1.81 -20.28 10.05
N PRO A 297 0.82 -19.84 10.86
CA PRO A 297 -0.54 -20.38 10.80
C PRO A 297 -1.29 -20.03 9.51
N PHE A 298 -0.76 -19.10 8.71
CA PHE A 298 -1.36 -18.61 7.48
C PHE A 298 -0.90 -19.38 6.22
N GLY A 299 0.11 -20.25 6.35
CA GLY A 299 0.68 -21.03 5.25
C GLY A 299 1.48 -20.21 4.23
N PHE A 300 2.02 -19.06 4.62
CA PHE A 300 2.84 -18.24 3.72
C PHE A 300 4.20 -18.87 3.44
N LYS A 301 4.65 -18.72 2.20
CA LYS A 301 5.96 -19.17 1.73
C LYS A 301 6.67 -17.98 1.09
N LEU A 302 7.44 -17.27 1.90
CA LEU A 302 8.10 -16.05 1.47
C LEU A 302 9.59 -16.31 1.36
N ASN A 303 10.20 -15.84 0.27
CA ASN A 303 11.66 -15.76 0.19
C ASN A 303 12.13 -14.57 1.02
N ILE A 304 12.59 -14.82 2.25
CA ILE A 304 12.95 -13.79 3.22
C ILE A 304 14.43 -13.44 3.04
N PRO A 305 14.77 -12.20 2.67
CA PRO A 305 16.16 -11.76 2.61
C PRO A 305 16.83 -11.82 3.98
N GLU A 306 18.13 -12.10 3.99
CA GLU A 306 18.94 -12.23 5.21
C GLU A 306 18.84 -10.98 6.09
N HIS A 307 18.87 -9.80 5.48
CA HIS A 307 18.83 -8.52 6.18
C HIS A 307 17.44 -7.89 6.11
N LYS A 308 17.18 -6.97 7.05
CA LYS A 308 15.94 -6.18 7.09
C LYS A 308 15.98 -5.08 6.03
N TYR A 309 17.13 -4.41 5.95
CA TYR A 309 17.47 -3.43 4.92
C TYR A 309 18.98 -3.49 4.65
N ASN A 310 19.36 -3.25 3.40
CA ASN A 310 20.75 -3.09 3.01
C ASN A 310 20.93 -1.78 2.24
N PHE A 311 21.57 -0.82 2.90
CA PHE A 311 21.80 0.51 2.36
C PHE A 311 23.17 0.67 1.68
N GLY A 312 23.89 -0.43 1.41
CA GLY A 312 25.20 -0.38 0.77
C GLY A 312 25.16 0.40 -0.54
N GLU A 313 26.10 1.32 -0.74
CA GLU A 313 26.09 2.23 -1.89
C GLU A 313 26.36 1.48 -3.20
N ILE A 314 27.32 0.56 -3.19
CA ILE A 314 27.68 -0.25 -4.37
C ILE A 314 26.58 -1.27 -4.62
N TYR A 315 26.10 -1.94 -3.56
CA TYR A 315 24.99 -2.88 -3.62
C TYR A 315 23.75 -2.27 -4.28
N ASN A 316 23.34 -1.07 -3.84
CA ASN A 316 22.19 -0.38 -4.40
C ASN A 316 22.45 0.09 -5.84
N LEU A 317 23.60 0.70 -6.13
CA LEU A 317 23.89 1.19 -7.49
C LEU A 317 23.98 0.06 -8.53
N CYS A 318 24.42 -1.14 -8.12
CA CYS A 318 24.58 -2.31 -8.98
C CYS A 318 23.27 -3.08 -9.26
N ILE A 319 22.11 -2.64 -8.76
CA ILE A 319 20.82 -3.27 -9.08
C ILE A 319 20.65 -3.36 -10.60
N ALA A 320 20.44 -4.58 -11.12
CA ALA A 320 20.42 -4.82 -12.56
C ALA A 320 19.19 -4.21 -13.26
N ARG A 321 18.04 -4.18 -12.59
CA ARG A 321 16.78 -3.65 -13.14
C ARG A 321 15.93 -2.97 -12.07
N GLY A 322 15.53 -1.74 -12.33
CA GLY A 322 14.77 -0.91 -11.40
C GLY A 322 15.64 -0.39 -10.24
N THR A 323 14.98 -0.04 -9.14
CA THR A 323 15.59 0.70 -8.01
C THR A 323 15.59 -0.07 -6.69
N LEU A 324 14.88 -1.20 -6.63
CA LEU A 324 14.62 -1.95 -5.41
C LEU A 324 15.61 -3.08 -5.20
N THR A 325 16.19 -3.11 -4.01
CA THR A 325 16.95 -4.25 -3.46
C THR A 325 16.04 -5.45 -3.17
N GLU A 326 16.62 -6.60 -2.85
CA GLU A 326 15.85 -7.77 -2.44
C GLU A 326 15.07 -7.51 -1.13
N GLU A 327 15.69 -6.82 -0.17
CA GLU A 327 15.09 -6.41 1.10
C GLU A 327 13.88 -5.49 0.91
N GLU A 328 14.01 -4.49 0.04
CA GLU A 328 12.93 -3.55 -0.27
C GLU A 328 11.80 -4.24 -1.05
N ARG A 329 12.14 -5.10 -2.02
CA ARG A 329 11.14 -5.89 -2.75
C ARG A 329 10.37 -6.81 -1.82
N PHE A 330 11.04 -7.45 -0.87
CA PHE A 330 10.38 -8.22 0.17
C PHE A 330 9.41 -7.35 0.98
N LYS A 331 9.82 -6.14 1.37
CA LYS A 331 8.95 -5.21 2.12
C LYS A 331 7.78 -4.68 1.33
N ILE A 332 7.90 -4.53 0.01
CA ILE A 332 6.74 -4.27 -0.85
C ILE A 332 5.83 -5.49 -0.83
N ASN A 333 6.33 -6.68 -1.12
CA ASN A 333 5.49 -7.90 -1.20
C ASN A 333 4.81 -8.26 0.13
N ASP A 334 5.41 -7.89 1.26
CA ASP A 334 4.86 -8.05 2.61
C ASP A 334 3.49 -7.36 2.78
N HIS A 335 3.14 -6.34 1.96
CA HIS A 335 1.82 -5.70 2.07
C HIS A 335 0.66 -6.69 1.94
N ILE A 336 0.77 -7.73 1.12
CA ILE A 336 -0.31 -8.74 0.99
C ILE A 336 -0.43 -9.57 2.26
N VAL A 337 0.71 -9.95 2.83
CA VAL A 337 0.79 -10.69 4.09
C VAL A 337 0.10 -9.88 5.18
N GLN A 338 0.39 -8.57 5.25
CA GLN A 338 -0.26 -7.66 6.19
C GLN A 338 -1.75 -7.48 5.88
N THR A 339 -2.15 -7.41 4.59
CA THR A 339 -3.57 -7.40 4.19
C THR A 339 -4.30 -8.58 4.79
N ILE A 340 -3.80 -9.81 4.60
CA ILE A 340 -4.44 -11.03 5.11
C ILE A 340 -4.50 -11.02 6.64
N ILE A 341 -3.38 -10.73 7.32
CA ILE A 341 -3.31 -10.73 8.78
C ILE A 341 -4.27 -9.71 9.39
N MET A 342 -4.34 -8.50 8.83
CA MET A 342 -5.23 -7.45 9.31
C MET A 342 -6.69 -7.82 9.10
N LEU A 343 -7.05 -8.36 7.93
CA LEU A 343 -8.43 -8.71 7.60
C LEU A 343 -8.91 -9.94 8.36
N GLU A 344 -8.06 -10.95 8.61
CA GLU A 344 -8.44 -12.12 9.40
C GLU A 344 -8.70 -11.80 10.88
N GLN A 345 -8.23 -10.66 11.38
CA GLN A 345 -8.54 -10.17 12.74
C GLN A 345 -9.92 -9.50 12.83
N LEU A 346 -10.53 -9.14 11.70
CA LEU A 346 -11.84 -8.47 11.70
C LEU A 346 -12.97 -9.49 11.92
N PRO A 347 -13.99 -9.16 12.75
CA PRO A 347 -15.12 -10.03 13.01
C PRO A 347 -16.14 -10.00 11.86
N PHE A 348 -15.73 -10.47 10.68
CA PHE A 348 -16.61 -10.49 9.51
C PHE A 348 -17.87 -11.35 9.76
N PRO A 349 -19.06 -10.87 9.36
CA PRO A 349 -20.25 -11.72 9.34
C PRO A 349 -20.08 -12.86 8.34
N LYS A 350 -20.90 -13.92 8.45
CA LYS A 350 -20.78 -15.14 7.63
C LYS A 350 -20.72 -14.88 6.12
N HIS A 351 -21.46 -13.88 5.64
CA HIS A 351 -21.53 -13.51 4.22
C HIS A 351 -20.31 -12.71 3.73
N LEU A 352 -19.39 -12.30 4.61
CA LEU A 352 -18.14 -11.61 4.30
C LEU A 352 -16.88 -12.41 4.67
N LYS A 353 -17.01 -13.71 4.98
CA LYS A 353 -15.90 -14.50 5.52
C LYS A 353 -14.71 -14.65 4.55
N ARG A 354 -14.93 -14.50 3.24
CA ARG A 354 -13.93 -14.66 2.18
C ARG A 354 -13.29 -13.33 1.77
N VAL A 355 -13.66 -12.21 2.41
CA VAL A 355 -12.99 -10.92 2.19
C VAL A 355 -11.46 -11.03 2.33
N PRO A 356 -10.88 -11.69 3.37
CA PRO A 356 -9.44 -11.84 3.47
C PRO A 356 -8.83 -12.65 2.31
N GLU A 357 -9.55 -13.66 1.81
CA GLU A 357 -9.12 -14.48 0.67
C GLU A 357 -9.12 -13.67 -0.63
N TYR A 358 -10.19 -12.93 -0.92
CA TYR A 358 -10.30 -12.11 -2.13
C TYR A 358 -9.30 -10.96 -2.11
N ALA A 359 -9.20 -10.25 -0.98
CA ALA A 359 -8.26 -9.16 -0.81
C ALA A 359 -6.81 -9.66 -0.85
N GLY A 360 -6.49 -10.77 -0.18
CA GLY A 360 -5.14 -11.34 -0.16
C GLY A 360 -4.71 -12.06 -1.45
N GLY A 361 -5.67 -12.47 -2.28
CA GLY A 361 -5.43 -13.22 -3.51
C GLY A 361 -5.09 -12.37 -4.74
N HIS A 362 -5.03 -11.04 -4.63
CA HIS A 362 -4.94 -10.16 -5.80
C HIS A 362 -3.60 -10.22 -6.58
N HIS A 363 -2.56 -10.84 -6.02
CA HIS A 363 -1.32 -11.18 -6.73
C HIS A 363 -1.18 -12.68 -7.04
N GLU A 364 -2.21 -13.47 -6.77
CA GLU A 364 -2.28 -14.85 -7.25
C GLU A 364 -2.42 -14.85 -8.78
N LYS A 365 -1.84 -15.87 -9.42
CA LYS A 365 -1.92 -16.07 -10.86
C LYS A 365 -2.86 -17.23 -11.17
N MET A 366 -3.39 -17.24 -12.39
CA MET A 366 -4.28 -18.31 -12.85
C MET A 366 -3.61 -19.70 -12.87
N ASP A 367 -2.28 -19.76 -12.96
CA ASP A 367 -1.50 -21.01 -12.90
C ASP A 367 -1.11 -21.41 -11.46
N GLY A 368 -1.60 -20.68 -10.46
CA GLY A 368 -1.31 -20.88 -9.05
C GLY A 368 0.16 -20.66 -8.71
N THR A 369 0.92 -19.88 -9.49
CA THR A 369 2.33 -19.52 -9.24
C THR A 369 2.50 -18.14 -8.60
N GLY A 370 1.41 -17.50 -8.18
CA GLY A 370 1.45 -16.24 -7.46
C GLY A 370 1.83 -16.40 -5.99
N TYR A 371 1.70 -15.31 -5.25
CA TYR A 371 2.10 -15.19 -3.85
C TYR A 371 0.92 -14.59 -3.04
N PRO A 372 0.81 -14.84 -1.72
CA PRO A 372 1.88 -15.16 -0.76
C PRO A 372 2.01 -16.63 -0.29
N ARG A 373 1.19 -17.57 -0.80
CA ARG A 373 1.09 -18.94 -0.26
C ARG A 373 1.93 -20.01 -0.97
N LYS A 374 2.72 -19.65 -2.00
CA LYS A 374 3.52 -20.60 -2.78
C LYS A 374 5.01 -20.51 -2.54
#